data_AF-A0A352PT51-F1
#
_entry.id   AF-A0A352PT51-F1
#
_cell.length_a   1.000
_cell.length_b   1.000
_cell.length_c   1.000
_cell.angle_alpha   90.00
_cell.angle_beta   90.00
_cell.angle_gamma   90.00
#
_symmetry.space_group_name_H-M   'P 1'
#
loop_
_entity.id
_entity.type
_entity.pdbx_description
1 polymer ?
#
loop_
_entity_poly.entity_id
_entity_poly.type
_entity_poly.pdbx_seq_one_letter_code
_entity_poly.pdbx_strand_id
1 'polypeptide(L)'
;MLLSRRTAVIFVVLSILLTQLALAHGGSKSPAVGTIKVSLDNGMLNLDAYNASLHDVLAEIAERSQIEIKYGEALPYRVTLSTRNLHLEDLLRKICPSFMLIDEVGDNGAISRRLYLFSRASQQATNTPNNVIRAAAAGGSTREGGRDRVISTVASSQDDSSGSSKHRPAEYRPDELLVRFRPDLEPEQIEAFNALNGATVIKKVPALSMYQLKLPDGSDLTAVQKTYQDSPFIEKVEPNILLRLPQVTPDDKYFEDQWALQKMMVPEAWTITTGSPSIVVGVLDTGIDAKHPDLIHRIVDGYDIVNQQAGIPEDDQGHGTQMAGIIASEGQNGIGMSGVSFNCMVMPVKVLDGNGTGTAADVAEGLTYATDHGAQVVNMSFGSYGHSEMLNDAVQYAYQRNVILVAGAGNDNTDLPAYPAAYPNVLAVTATGPQDEKWPAANFGSHVAVAAPGVSILTTAVNGGYLYGTGTSHAAAMVSGVAALLKAKNTQYTNVQIDKLLQTSADDLGAKGRDSTFGAGRANAYRALTSSP
;
A
#
# COMPACT_ATOMS: atom_id res chain seq x y z
N MET A 1 -33.59 -24.45 14.52
CA MET A 1 -34.79 -23.59 14.49
C MET A 1 -34.33 -22.15 14.66
N LEU A 2 -35.01 -21.17 14.05
CA LEU A 2 -34.43 -19.86 13.72
C LEU A 2 -34.03 -19.00 14.94
N LEU A 3 -32.79 -18.49 14.96
CA LEU A 3 -32.50 -17.14 15.45
C LEU A 3 -31.93 -16.33 14.28
N SER A 4 -32.46 -15.12 14.07
CA SER A 4 -32.38 -14.43 12.78
C SER A 4 -31.25 -13.41 12.66
N ARG A 5 -30.54 -13.47 11.53
CA ARG A 5 -29.81 -12.39 10.86
C ARG A 5 -30.44 -10.99 11.08
N ARG A 6 -30.00 -10.20 12.08
CA ARG A 6 -30.45 -8.81 12.33
C ARG A 6 -29.42 -7.97 13.11
N THR A 7 -28.43 -7.36 12.42
CA THR A 7 -27.63 -6.28 13.05
C THR A 7 -27.04 -5.24 12.10
N ALA A 8 -26.58 -5.61 10.89
CA ALA A 8 -25.70 -4.73 10.09
C ALA A 8 -26.37 -3.69 9.16
N VAL A 9 -27.71 -3.59 9.10
CA VAL A 9 -28.41 -2.87 8.01
C VAL A 9 -28.86 -1.44 8.37
N ILE A 10 -28.88 -1.07 9.65
CA ILE A 10 -29.51 0.19 10.11
C ILE A 10 -28.57 1.43 9.97
N PHE A 11 -27.25 1.22 10.05
CA PHE A 11 -26.26 2.31 10.07
C PHE A 11 -26.28 3.19 8.79
N VAL A 12 -26.52 2.57 7.63
CA VAL A 12 -26.45 3.26 6.32
C VAL A 12 -27.72 4.06 6.03
N VAL A 13 -28.89 3.60 6.49
CA VAL A 13 -30.19 4.22 6.16
C VAL A 13 -30.36 5.58 6.85
N LEU A 14 -29.96 5.72 8.11
CA LEU A 14 -30.03 7.02 8.81
C LEU A 14 -29.02 8.04 8.28
N SER A 15 -27.80 7.61 7.93
CA SER A 15 -26.79 8.50 7.33
C SER A 15 -27.30 9.12 6.04
N ILE A 16 -27.94 8.33 5.16
CA ILE A 16 -28.53 8.82 3.91
C ILE A 16 -29.65 9.85 4.16
N LEU A 17 -30.53 9.61 5.16
CA LEU A 17 -31.59 10.57 5.50
C LEU A 17 -31.01 11.92 5.99
N LEU A 18 -30.03 11.87 6.90
CA LEU A 18 -29.40 13.07 7.46
C LEU A 18 -28.65 13.88 6.38
N THR A 19 -27.95 13.22 5.46
CA THR A 19 -27.27 13.92 4.35
C THR A 19 -28.25 14.59 3.39
N GLN A 20 -29.42 13.99 3.12
CA GLN A 20 -30.44 14.63 2.28
C GLN A 20 -31.20 15.76 2.99
N LEU A 21 -31.41 15.68 4.31
CA LEU A 21 -31.96 16.79 5.10
C LEU A 21 -31.04 18.01 5.12
N ALA A 22 -29.72 17.82 5.25
CA ALA A 22 -28.74 18.91 5.20
C ALA A 22 -28.71 19.65 3.85
N LEU A 23 -29.03 18.97 2.75
CA LEU A 23 -29.10 19.56 1.41
C LEU A 23 -30.44 20.27 1.12
N ALA A 24 -31.48 20.04 1.93
CA ALA A 24 -32.84 20.54 1.70
C ALA A 24 -33.16 21.87 2.43
N HIS A 25 -32.26 22.42 3.25
CA HIS A 25 -32.46 23.67 4.00
C HIS A 25 -31.35 24.69 3.73
N GLY A 26 -31.40 25.31 2.55
CA GLY A 26 -30.70 26.57 2.29
C GLY A 26 -31.38 27.73 3.02
N GLY A 27 -31.01 27.98 4.28
CA GLY A 27 -31.59 29.05 5.10
C GLY A 27 -30.71 29.40 6.30
N SER A 28 -30.50 30.70 6.54
CA SER A 28 -29.51 31.18 7.50
C SER A 28 -29.90 30.98 8.97
N LYS A 29 -29.31 29.96 9.61
CA LYS A 29 -28.80 29.96 11.00
C LYS A 29 -28.16 28.60 11.25
N SER A 30 -26.90 28.59 11.69
CA SER A 30 -26.17 27.34 11.96
C SER A 30 -26.91 26.52 13.02
N PRO A 31 -27.45 25.33 12.70
CA PRO A 31 -27.88 24.40 13.73
C PRO A 31 -26.61 23.82 14.37
N ALA A 32 -26.51 23.87 15.69
CA ALA A 32 -25.43 23.18 16.39
C ALA A 32 -25.49 21.69 15.99
N VAL A 33 -24.36 21.14 15.53
CA VAL A 33 -24.29 19.73 15.08
C VAL A 33 -24.38 18.83 16.30
N GLY A 34 -25.62 18.54 16.69
CA GLY A 34 -25.94 17.68 17.81
C GLY A 34 -25.63 16.21 17.50
N THR A 35 -24.88 15.55 18.38
CA THR A 35 -24.55 14.14 18.22
C THR A 35 -25.72 13.27 18.67
N ILE A 36 -26.22 12.41 17.77
CA ILE A 36 -27.23 11.39 18.12
C ILE A 36 -26.54 10.04 18.28
N LYS A 37 -26.61 9.47 19.48
CA LYS A 37 -26.11 8.14 19.78
C LYS A 37 -27.25 7.14 19.66
N VAL A 38 -27.04 6.10 18.85
CA VAL A 38 -28.02 5.03 18.62
C VAL A 38 -27.53 3.76 19.29
N SER A 39 -28.39 3.11 20.09
CA SER A 39 -28.11 1.78 20.65
C SER A 39 -29.31 0.86 20.45
N LEU A 40 -29.06 -0.44 20.40
CA LEU A 40 -30.09 -1.46 20.32
C LEU A 40 -29.96 -2.36 21.55
N ASP A 41 -31.02 -2.46 22.36
CA ASP A 41 -31.02 -3.27 23.57
C ASP A 41 -32.33 -4.07 23.66
N ASN A 42 -32.22 -5.38 23.88
CA ASN A 42 -33.32 -6.35 23.86
C ASN A 42 -34.31 -6.19 22.68
N GLY A 43 -33.80 -5.84 21.50
CA GLY A 43 -34.60 -5.63 20.28
C GLY A 43 -35.32 -4.28 20.19
N MET A 44 -35.16 -3.40 21.19
CA MET A 44 -35.64 -2.01 21.14
C MET A 44 -34.54 -1.08 20.66
N LEU A 45 -34.90 -0.13 19.79
CA LEU A 45 -34.03 0.95 19.34
C LEU A 45 -34.10 2.10 20.35
N ASN A 46 -32.94 2.54 20.83
CA ASN A 46 -32.77 3.70 21.70
C ASN A 46 -32.01 4.79 20.94
N LEU A 47 -32.43 6.04 21.09
CA LEU A 47 -31.90 7.21 20.40
C LEU A 47 -31.64 8.32 21.43
N ASP A 48 -30.38 8.55 21.80
CA ASP A 48 -29.99 9.65 22.69
C ASP A 48 -29.49 10.83 21.85
N ALA A 49 -30.19 11.97 21.88
CA ALA A 49 -29.79 13.17 21.15
C ALA A 49 -29.18 14.23 22.08
N TYR A 50 -27.96 14.67 21.78
CA TYR A 50 -27.34 15.82 22.43
C TYR A 50 -27.52 17.08 21.58
N ASN A 51 -28.03 18.16 22.17
CA ASN A 51 -28.17 19.50 21.55
C ASN A 51 -29.00 19.62 20.24
N ALA A 52 -29.89 18.66 19.95
CA ALA A 52 -30.91 18.79 18.91
C ALA A 52 -32.32 18.63 19.51
N SER A 53 -33.29 19.39 18.98
CA SER A 53 -34.71 19.18 19.29
C SER A 53 -35.18 17.88 18.65
N LEU A 54 -35.17 16.80 19.44
CA LEU A 54 -35.55 15.46 19.01
C LEU A 54 -37.00 15.39 18.47
N HIS A 55 -37.85 16.34 18.90
CA HIS A 55 -39.24 16.45 18.47
C HIS A 55 -39.38 16.77 16.97
N ASP A 56 -38.62 17.74 16.46
CA ASP A 56 -38.79 18.26 15.10
C ASP A 56 -38.31 17.24 14.04
N VAL A 57 -37.20 16.56 14.32
CA VAL A 57 -36.65 15.49 13.46
C VAL A 57 -37.63 14.31 13.33
N LEU A 58 -38.36 13.99 14.41
CA LEU A 58 -39.29 12.86 14.43
C LEU A 58 -40.67 13.22 13.85
N ALA A 59 -41.11 14.48 13.98
CA ALA A 59 -42.32 14.96 13.33
C ALA A 59 -42.21 14.88 11.80
N GLU A 60 -41.10 15.35 11.22
CA GLU A 60 -40.83 15.29 9.77
C GLU A 60 -40.79 13.85 9.23
N ILE A 61 -40.21 12.92 10.01
CA ILE A 61 -40.19 11.49 9.66
C ILE A 61 -41.60 10.88 9.70
N ALA A 62 -42.40 11.19 10.72
CA ALA A 62 -43.78 10.72 10.81
C ALA A 62 -44.63 11.21 9.63
N GLU A 63 -44.54 12.50 9.30
CA GLU A 63 -45.28 13.13 8.21
C GLU A 63 -44.94 12.52 6.84
N ARG A 64 -43.64 12.42 6.50
CA ARG A 64 -43.21 11.93 5.18
C ARG A 64 -43.34 10.42 5.00
N SER A 65 -43.34 9.64 6.07
CA SER A 65 -43.49 8.17 5.99
C SER A 65 -44.93 7.69 6.21
N GLN A 66 -45.84 8.56 6.66
CA GLN A 66 -47.19 8.22 7.13
C GLN A 66 -47.20 7.13 8.23
N ILE A 67 -46.23 7.18 9.13
CA ILE A 67 -46.12 6.27 10.28
C ILE A 67 -46.51 7.03 11.55
N GLU A 68 -47.47 6.50 12.31
CA GLU A 68 -47.88 7.06 13.61
C GLU A 68 -46.79 6.78 14.67
N ILE A 69 -46.09 7.83 15.13
CA ILE A 69 -45.11 7.74 16.22
C ILE A 69 -45.80 8.10 17.54
N LYS A 70 -45.68 7.25 18.56
CA LYS A 70 -46.23 7.49 19.91
C LYS A 70 -45.11 7.69 20.93
N TYR A 71 -45.23 8.74 21.71
CA TYR A 71 -44.36 9.04 22.84
C TYR A 71 -44.82 8.26 24.08
N GLY A 72 -43.88 7.64 24.81
CA GLY A 72 -44.17 7.02 26.10
C GLY A 72 -43.92 8.04 27.22
N GLU A 73 -44.88 8.23 28.13
CA GLU A 73 -44.89 9.32 29.11
C GLU A 73 -43.76 9.32 30.16
N ALA A 74 -42.90 8.30 30.18
CA ALA A 74 -41.95 8.09 31.28
C ALA A 74 -40.60 8.84 31.14
N LEU A 75 -40.09 9.12 29.94
CA LEU A 75 -38.78 9.76 29.74
C LEU A 75 -38.72 10.59 28.43
N PRO A 76 -38.39 11.89 28.46
CA PRO A 76 -38.47 12.79 27.30
C PRO A 76 -37.40 12.59 26.21
N TYR A 77 -36.53 11.58 26.34
CA TYR A 77 -35.42 11.32 25.42
C TYR A 77 -35.42 9.92 24.80
N ARG A 78 -36.48 9.12 24.97
CA ARG A 78 -36.54 7.74 24.43
C ARG A 78 -37.72 7.56 23.47
N VAL A 79 -37.44 7.18 22.24
CA VAL A 79 -38.45 7.03 21.18
C VAL A 79 -38.38 5.65 20.55
N THR A 80 -39.52 4.94 20.63
CA THR A 80 -39.67 3.56 20.16
C THR A 80 -40.45 3.55 18.84
N LEU A 81 -39.81 3.11 17.75
CA LEU A 81 -40.48 2.90 16.46
C LEU A 81 -41.03 1.46 16.39
N SER A 82 -42.31 1.31 16.02
CA SER A 82 -42.98 0.02 15.89
C SER A 82 -43.75 -0.03 14.56
N THR A 83 -43.44 -1.02 13.72
CA THR A 83 -44.13 -1.27 12.45
C THR A 83 -45.03 -2.49 12.58
N ARG A 84 -46.32 -2.35 12.22
CA ARG A 84 -47.22 -3.51 12.10
C ARG A 84 -47.06 -4.14 10.72
N ASN A 85 -46.60 -5.39 10.68
CA ASN A 85 -46.62 -6.29 9.52
C ASN A 85 -46.00 -5.75 8.21
N LEU A 86 -44.75 -5.28 8.27
CA LEU A 86 -43.90 -5.03 7.08
C LEU A 86 -42.54 -5.70 7.27
N HIS A 87 -42.07 -6.46 6.27
CA HIS A 87 -40.73 -7.05 6.30
C HIS A 87 -39.68 -6.01 5.86
N LEU A 88 -38.45 -6.12 6.38
CA LEU A 88 -37.38 -5.17 6.11
C LEU A 88 -37.02 -5.08 4.61
N GLU A 89 -37.13 -6.18 3.87
CA GLU A 89 -36.91 -6.19 2.41
C GLU A 89 -38.00 -5.40 1.65
N ASP A 90 -39.24 -5.36 2.14
CA ASP A 90 -40.31 -4.56 1.53
C ASP A 90 -40.09 -3.06 1.74
N LEU A 91 -39.55 -2.69 2.91
CA LEU A 91 -39.13 -1.32 3.22
C LEU A 91 -37.97 -0.91 2.29
N LEU A 92 -36.95 -1.77 2.14
CA LEU A 92 -35.81 -1.52 1.27
C LEU A 92 -36.21 -1.43 -0.21
N ARG A 93 -37.12 -2.28 -0.70
CA ARG A 93 -37.64 -2.21 -2.08
C ARG A 93 -38.41 -0.93 -2.38
N LYS A 94 -39.08 -0.33 -1.40
CA LYS A 94 -39.76 0.97 -1.53
C LYS A 94 -38.78 2.15 -1.57
N ILE A 95 -37.60 2.02 -0.95
CA ILE A 95 -36.60 3.08 -0.84
C ILE A 95 -35.53 2.99 -1.95
N CYS A 96 -35.16 1.79 -2.39
CA CYS A 96 -34.16 1.56 -3.44
C CYS A 96 -34.56 0.37 -4.35
N PRO A 97 -34.97 0.61 -5.62
CA PRO A 97 -35.52 -0.44 -6.48
C PRO A 97 -34.48 -1.28 -7.24
N SER A 98 -33.18 -1.15 -7.00
CA SER A 98 -32.14 -1.89 -7.75
C SER A 98 -30.94 -2.27 -6.88
N PHE A 99 -31.00 -3.47 -6.34
CA PHE A 99 -29.95 -4.09 -5.54
C PHE A 99 -29.84 -5.59 -5.80
N MET A 100 -28.68 -6.18 -5.49
CA MET A 100 -28.44 -7.62 -5.51
C MET A 100 -27.82 -8.04 -4.17
N LEU A 101 -28.22 -9.20 -3.66
CA LEU A 101 -27.65 -9.83 -2.48
C LEU A 101 -26.95 -11.11 -2.90
N ILE A 102 -25.69 -11.29 -2.50
CA ILE A 102 -24.93 -12.52 -2.71
C ILE A 102 -24.57 -13.09 -1.33
N ASP A 103 -24.91 -14.36 -1.09
CA ASP A 103 -24.43 -15.13 0.06
C ASP A 103 -23.09 -15.79 -0.31
N GLU A 104 -22.06 -15.56 0.51
CA GLU A 104 -20.75 -16.21 0.41
C GLU A 104 -20.53 -17.06 1.66
N VAL A 105 -20.10 -18.31 1.47
CA VAL A 105 -19.78 -19.24 2.57
C VAL A 105 -18.27 -19.22 2.78
N GLY A 106 -17.82 -18.74 3.94
CA GLY A 106 -16.41 -18.80 4.33
C GLY A 106 -15.98 -20.20 4.77
N ASP A 107 -14.67 -20.43 4.87
CA ASP A 107 -14.07 -21.75 5.12
C ASP A 107 -14.44 -22.39 6.47
N ASN A 108 -14.98 -21.60 7.40
CA ASN A 108 -15.53 -22.04 8.68
C ASN A 108 -17.06 -22.32 8.63
N GLY A 109 -17.66 -22.33 7.44
CA GLY A 109 -19.10 -22.48 7.22
C GLY A 109 -19.94 -21.22 7.50
N ALA A 110 -19.31 -20.09 7.85
CA ALA A 110 -20.04 -18.84 8.10
C ALA A 110 -20.57 -18.24 6.78
N ILE A 111 -21.88 -18.05 6.69
CA ILE A 111 -22.52 -17.42 5.53
C ILE A 111 -22.57 -15.91 5.73
N SER A 112 -21.68 -15.18 5.05
CA SER A 112 -21.74 -13.73 4.93
C SER A 112 -22.65 -13.33 3.77
N ARG A 113 -23.32 -12.17 3.83
CA ARG A 113 -24.20 -11.69 2.77
C ARG A 113 -23.83 -10.27 2.35
N ARG A 114 -23.30 -10.11 1.14
CA ARG A 114 -22.93 -8.81 0.57
C ARG A 114 -24.11 -8.20 -0.20
N LEU A 115 -24.33 -6.90 0.00
CA LEU A 115 -25.34 -6.10 -0.71
C LEU A 115 -24.64 -5.22 -1.76
N TYR A 116 -24.98 -5.44 -3.02
CA TYR A 116 -24.54 -4.63 -4.16
C TYR A 116 -25.68 -3.69 -4.57
N LEU A 117 -25.39 -2.40 -4.67
CA LEU A 117 -26.33 -1.38 -5.14
C LEU A 117 -25.94 -0.95 -6.56
N PHE A 118 -26.90 -0.89 -7.49
CA PHE A 118 -26.63 -0.46 -8.86
C PHE A 118 -27.19 0.94 -9.10
N SER A 119 -26.38 1.83 -9.66
CA SER A 119 -26.90 3.10 -10.20
C SER A 119 -27.67 2.84 -11.49
N ARG A 120 -28.65 3.70 -11.81
CA ARG A 120 -29.48 3.55 -13.02
C ARG A 120 -28.70 3.62 -14.34
N ALA A 121 -27.44 4.07 -14.34
CA ALA A 121 -26.62 4.20 -15.55
C ALA A 121 -26.17 2.85 -16.15
N SER A 122 -26.22 1.74 -15.39
CA SER A 122 -25.65 0.45 -15.82
C SER A 122 -26.68 -0.62 -16.25
N GLN A 123 -27.95 -0.27 -16.47
CA GLN A 123 -29.03 -1.22 -16.78
C GLN A 123 -29.46 -1.35 -18.25
N GLN A 124 -28.85 -0.61 -19.19
CA GLN A 124 -29.24 -0.63 -20.61
C GLN A 124 -28.32 -1.44 -21.54
N ALA A 125 -27.20 -1.99 -21.05
CA ALA A 125 -26.16 -2.59 -21.90
C ALA A 125 -26.23 -4.13 -22.08
N THR A 126 -27.23 -4.82 -21.50
CA THR A 126 -27.22 -6.30 -21.40
C THR A 126 -28.23 -7.05 -22.27
N ASN A 127 -29.05 -6.36 -23.09
CA ASN A 127 -30.06 -7.03 -23.93
C ASN A 127 -29.91 -6.77 -25.43
N THR A 128 -29.66 -7.87 -26.16
CA THR A 128 -29.88 -8.11 -27.61
C THR A 128 -28.86 -7.53 -28.64
N PRO A 129 -28.68 -8.18 -29.81
CA PRO A 129 -27.34 -8.63 -30.21
C PRO A 129 -26.80 -8.06 -31.53
N ASN A 130 -25.51 -8.34 -31.82
CA ASN A 130 -24.81 -8.24 -33.11
C ASN A 130 -25.42 -7.32 -34.18
N ASN A 131 -24.91 -6.10 -34.30
CA ASN A 131 -24.54 -5.55 -35.62
C ASN A 131 -23.59 -4.35 -35.52
N VAL A 132 -22.74 -4.23 -36.55
CA VAL A 132 -21.83 -3.11 -36.83
C VAL A 132 -22.61 -1.93 -37.40
N ILE A 133 -22.18 -0.67 -37.17
CA ILE A 133 -22.03 0.46 -38.15
C ILE A 133 -21.35 1.67 -37.44
N ARG A 134 -20.69 2.53 -38.22
CA ARG A 134 -19.74 3.59 -37.81
C ARG A 134 -20.32 5.02 -37.73
N ALA A 135 -19.72 5.82 -36.84
CA ALA A 135 -19.18 7.19 -37.01
C ALA A 135 -20.02 8.43 -37.45
N ALA A 136 -19.59 9.59 -36.88
CA ALA A 136 -19.82 10.99 -37.28
C ALA A 136 -21.25 11.57 -37.11
N ALA A 137 -21.48 12.81 -36.65
CA ALA A 137 -20.64 13.86 -36.04
C ALA A 137 -21.58 14.90 -35.33
N ALA A 138 -21.21 16.00 -34.67
CA ALA A 138 -19.92 16.67 -34.38
C ALA A 138 -20.05 17.61 -33.14
N GLY A 139 -18.92 18.02 -32.55
CA GLY A 139 -18.80 19.28 -31.76
C GLY A 139 -18.92 19.22 -30.23
N GLY A 140 -17.82 19.55 -29.53
CA GLY A 140 -17.82 19.87 -28.08
C GLY A 140 -16.99 18.93 -27.19
N SER A 141 -15.94 19.45 -26.57
CA SER A 141 -15.17 18.85 -25.45
C SER A 141 -15.85 19.16 -24.09
N THR A 142 -15.52 18.61 -22.92
CA THR A 142 -14.28 17.95 -22.41
C THR A 142 -14.57 16.96 -21.26
N ARG A 143 -13.53 16.26 -20.78
CA ARG A 143 -13.45 15.18 -19.75
C ARG A 143 -13.94 15.52 -18.32
N GLU A 144 -14.33 14.45 -17.59
CA GLU A 144 -14.13 14.16 -16.15
C GLU A 144 -14.18 12.61 -16.00
N GLY A 145 -13.61 11.90 -15.01
CA GLY A 145 -12.79 12.25 -13.86
C GLY A 145 -12.74 11.04 -12.88
N GLY A 146 -11.56 10.45 -12.65
CA GLY A 146 -11.38 9.33 -11.70
C GLY A 146 -11.38 9.79 -10.24
N ARG A 147 -11.74 8.92 -9.28
CA ARG A 147 -11.88 9.30 -7.85
C ARG A 147 -10.96 8.48 -6.95
N ASP A 148 -10.00 9.16 -6.33
CA ASP A 148 -9.14 8.62 -5.29
C ASP A 148 -9.86 8.54 -3.92
N ARG A 149 -9.33 7.71 -3.01
CA ARG A 149 -9.77 7.60 -1.61
C ARG A 149 -8.66 8.02 -0.67
N VAL A 150 -8.86 9.16 -0.01
CA VAL A 150 -8.00 9.66 1.09
C VAL A 150 -8.35 8.93 2.39
N ILE A 151 -7.32 8.56 3.16
CA ILE A 151 -7.44 8.04 4.53
C ILE A 151 -6.89 9.11 5.49
N SER A 152 -7.78 9.88 6.11
CA SER A 152 -7.40 10.91 7.09
C SER A 152 -7.70 10.47 8.52
N THR A 153 -6.66 10.44 9.36
CA THR A 153 -6.80 10.48 10.82
C THR A 153 -5.67 11.28 11.43
N VAL A 154 -5.98 12.49 11.90
CA VAL A 154 -5.14 13.23 12.83
C VAL A 154 -5.27 12.60 14.21
N ALA A 155 -4.15 12.24 14.85
CA ALA A 155 -4.13 11.77 16.23
C ALA A 155 -3.07 12.56 17.01
N SER A 156 -3.51 13.24 18.06
CA SER A 156 -2.66 13.99 18.98
C SER A 156 -1.79 13.05 19.82
N SER A 157 -0.50 13.35 19.91
CA SER A 157 0.45 12.68 20.80
C SER A 157 0.07 12.81 22.28
N GLN A 158 0.04 11.69 23.00
CA GLN A 158 0.33 11.66 24.43
C GLN A 158 1.37 10.57 24.68
N ASP A 159 2.42 10.94 25.42
CA ASP A 159 3.45 10.02 25.89
C ASP A 159 2.87 8.90 26.75
N ASP A 160 3.39 7.68 26.59
CA ASP A 160 3.40 6.71 27.68
C ASP A 160 4.66 5.85 27.62
N SER A 161 5.75 6.38 28.17
CA SER A 161 7.04 5.71 28.23
C SER A 161 7.03 4.60 29.30
N SER A 162 6.90 3.33 28.91
CA SER A 162 7.25 2.21 29.79
C SER A 162 7.92 1.05 29.03
N GLY A 163 9.23 0.94 29.21
CA GLY A 163 10.03 -0.12 28.57
C GLY A 163 9.75 -1.49 29.18
N SER A 164 9.35 -2.45 28.34
CA SER A 164 9.34 -3.88 28.68
C SER A 164 9.85 -4.69 27.50
N SER A 165 11.14 -5.07 27.55
CA SER A 165 11.73 -6.04 26.63
C SER A 165 11.13 -7.43 26.87
N LYS A 166 9.95 -7.68 26.30
CA LYS A 166 9.40 -9.04 26.18
C LYS A 166 10.22 -9.78 25.13
N HIS A 167 11.20 -10.57 25.59
CA HIS A 167 11.87 -11.55 24.73
C HIS A 167 10.81 -12.44 24.07
N ARG A 168 10.75 -12.43 22.73
CA ARG A 168 9.91 -13.37 21.98
C ARG A 168 10.44 -14.79 22.22
N PRO A 169 9.58 -15.80 22.42
CA PRO A 169 10.03 -17.19 22.47
C PRO A 169 10.77 -17.56 21.19
N ALA A 170 11.84 -18.36 21.29
CA ALA A 170 12.54 -18.87 20.12
C ALA A 170 11.65 -19.88 19.36
N GLU A 171 11.47 -19.69 18.06
CA GLU A 171 10.82 -20.69 17.19
C GLU A 171 11.70 -21.93 17.03
N TYR A 172 11.11 -23.11 16.92
CA TYR A 172 11.82 -24.39 16.75
C TYR A 172 11.04 -25.34 15.83
N ARG A 173 11.70 -26.40 15.34
CA ARG A 173 11.02 -27.54 14.71
C ARG A 173 10.30 -28.37 15.79
N PRO A 174 8.96 -28.52 15.73
CA PRO A 174 8.19 -29.22 16.78
C PRO A 174 8.42 -30.74 16.79
N ASP A 175 9.09 -31.27 15.77
CA ASP A 175 9.29 -32.69 15.49
C ASP A 175 10.78 -33.07 15.44
N GLU A 176 11.68 -32.21 15.96
CA GLU A 176 13.14 -32.45 15.96
C GLU A 176 13.85 -32.02 17.25
N LEU A 177 14.77 -32.87 17.70
CA LEU A 177 15.67 -32.61 18.83
C LEU A 177 17.14 -32.65 18.40
N LEU A 178 17.96 -31.81 19.04
CA LEU A 178 19.41 -31.89 18.98
C LEU A 178 19.91 -32.55 20.27
N VAL A 179 20.57 -33.70 20.15
CA VAL A 179 20.95 -34.56 21.27
C VAL A 179 22.44 -34.88 21.21
N ARG A 180 23.13 -34.74 22.35
CA ARG A 180 24.48 -35.25 22.56
C ARG A 180 24.43 -36.31 23.64
N PHE A 181 24.75 -37.54 23.25
CA PHE A 181 24.91 -38.68 24.16
C PHE A 181 26.25 -38.56 24.89
N ARG A 182 26.35 -39.16 26.08
CA ARG A 182 27.64 -39.30 26.76
C ARG A 182 28.63 -40.09 25.86
N PRO A 183 29.94 -39.80 25.93
CA PRO A 183 30.94 -40.42 25.05
C PRO A 183 31.24 -41.89 25.35
N ASP A 184 30.68 -42.45 26.43
CA ASP A 184 30.85 -43.86 26.83
C ASP A 184 29.79 -44.80 26.25
N LEU A 185 28.85 -44.30 25.42
CA LEU A 185 27.88 -45.12 24.72
C LEU A 185 28.39 -45.58 23.34
N GLU A 186 28.27 -46.88 23.09
CA GLU A 186 28.49 -47.48 21.78
C GLU A 186 27.34 -47.14 20.80
N PRO A 187 27.58 -47.13 19.48
CA PRO A 187 26.58 -46.75 18.48
C PRO A 187 25.25 -47.52 18.59
N GLU A 188 25.31 -48.82 18.87
CA GLU A 188 24.15 -49.70 19.00
C GLU A 188 23.29 -49.34 20.22
N GLN A 189 23.92 -48.83 21.29
CA GLN A 189 23.21 -48.37 22.50
C GLN A 189 22.47 -47.05 22.22
N ILE A 190 23.09 -46.16 21.44
CA ILE A 190 22.47 -44.91 20.98
C ILE A 190 21.28 -45.21 20.06
N GLU A 191 21.43 -46.14 19.12
CA GLU A 191 20.36 -46.56 18.21
C GLU A 191 19.19 -47.20 18.98
N ALA A 192 19.48 -48.14 19.89
CA ALA A 192 18.46 -48.79 20.71
C ALA A 192 17.70 -47.78 21.62
N PHE A 193 18.40 -46.80 22.21
CA PHE A 193 17.75 -45.76 23.01
C PHE A 193 16.85 -44.85 22.17
N ASN A 194 17.30 -44.44 20.98
CA ASN A 194 16.48 -43.62 20.07
C ASN A 194 15.23 -44.39 19.62
N ALA A 195 15.39 -45.66 19.22
CA ALA A 195 14.29 -46.53 18.80
C ALA A 195 13.25 -46.76 19.91
N LEU A 196 13.68 -46.93 21.16
CA LEU A 196 12.78 -47.05 22.32
C LEU A 196 11.90 -45.80 22.52
N ASN A 197 12.43 -44.63 22.17
CA ASN A 197 11.73 -43.35 22.22
C ASN A 197 11.05 -42.96 20.88
N GLY A 198 10.98 -43.89 19.91
CA GLY A 198 10.40 -43.66 18.58
C GLY A 198 11.17 -42.69 17.70
N ALA A 199 12.35 -42.22 18.12
CA ALA A 199 13.14 -41.23 17.41
C ALA A 199 14.06 -41.87 16.38
N THR A 200 14.30 -41.18 15.27
CA THR A 200 15.24 -41.62 14.22
C THR A 200 16.35 -40.59 14.00
N VAL A 201 17.57 -41.02 13.71
CA VAL A 201 18.70 -40.10 13.46
C VAL A 201 18.61 -39.55 12.04
N ILE A 202 18.39 -38.23 11.90
CA ILE A 202 18.45 -37.53 10.60
C ILE A 202 19.92 -37.33 10.19
N LYS A 203 20.75 -36.87 11.14
CA LYS A 203 22.12 -36.42 10.89
C LYS A 203 22.97 -36.50 12.15
N LYS A 204 24.26 -36.79 12.00
CA LYS A 204 25.29 -36.56 13.02
C LYS A 204 26.17 -35.39 12.63
N VAL A 205 26.61 -34.60 13.61
CA VAL A 205 27.62 -33.54 13.49
C VAL A 205 28.84 -33.99 14.28
N PRO A 206 29.81 -34.69 13.65
CA PRO A 206 30.86 -35.41 14.39
C PRO A 206 31.74 -34.50 15.27
N ALA A 207 32.07 -33.31 14.78
CA ALA A 207 32.90 -32.33 15.51
C ALA A 207 32.27 -31.82 16.82
N LEU A 208 30.96 -32.02 17.02
CA LEU A 208 30.21 -31.61 18.22
C LEU A 208 29.65 -32.81 19.00
N SER A 209 29.90 -34.05 18.54
CA SER A 209 29.26 -35.29 19.02
C SER A 209 27.72 -35.22 19.08
N MET A 210 27.11 -34.40 18.24
CA MET A 210 25.68 -34.07 18.30
C MET A 210 24.89 -34.75 17.19
N TYR A 211 23.69 -35.19 17.52
CA TYR A 211 22.74 -35.90 16.66
C TYR A 211 21.49 -35.02 16.49
N GLN A 212 21.03 -34.88 15.25
CA GLN A 212 19.71 -34.35 14.94
C GLN A 212 18.75 -35.53 14.83
N LEU A 213 17.73 -35.56 15.68
CA LEU A 213 16.73 -36.62 15.73
C LEU A 213 15.40 -36.13 15.17
N LYS A 214 14.71 -36.99 14.43
CA LYS A 214 13.29 -36.82 14.06
C LYS A 214 12.43 -37.56 15.08
N LEU A 215 11.37 -36.92 15.56
CA LEU A 215 10.34 -37.54 16.39
C LEU A 215 9.16 -38.04 15.53
N PRO A 216 8.35 -39.00 16.02
CA PRO A 216 7.09 -39.38 15.38
C PRO A 216 6.12 -38.21 15.20
N ASP A 217 5.35 -38.22 14.12
CA ASP A 217 4.31 -37.20 13.87
C ASP A 217 3.33 -37.11 15.04
N GLY A 218 3.05 -35.88 15.49
CA GLY A 218 2.15 -35.61 16.63
C GLY A 218 2.79 -35.79 18.03
N SER A 219 4.09 -36.02 18.12
CA SER A 219 4.80 -36.05 19.42
C SER A 219 4.74 -34.70 20.16
N ASP A 220 4.57 -34.74 21.49
CA ASP A 220 4.82 -33.58 22.35
C ASP A 220 6.34 -33.43 22.55
N LEU A 221 6.93 -32.46 21.85
CA LEU A 221 8.35 -32.15 21.95
C LEU A 221 8.81 -31.90 23.39
N THR A 222 7.97 -31.28 24.22
CA THR A 222 8.32 -30.93 25.60
C THR A 222 8.42 -32.19 26.46
N ALA A 223 7.46 -33.10 26.31
CA ALA A 223 7.47 -34.38 27.00
C ALA A 223 8.66 -35.26 26.56
N VAL A 224 8.91 -35.37 25.23
CA VAL A 224 10.03 -36.16 24.71
C VAL A 224 11.36 -35.54 25.08
N GLN A 225 11.53 -34.21 24.97
CA GLN A 225 12.72 -33.51 25.43
C GLN A 225 13.01 -33.83 26.89
N LYS A 226 11.98 -33.80 27.76
CA LYS A 226 12.14 -34.15 29.17
C LYS A 226 12.59 -35.60 29.37
N THR A 227 12.03 -36.57 28.65
CA THR A 227 12.48 -37.97 28.69
C THR A 227 13.97 -38.12 28.32
N TYR A 228 14.47 -37.32 27.38
CA TYR A 228 15.90 -37.27 27.06
C TYR A 228 16.70 -36.54 28.16
N GLN A 229 16.19 -35.45 28.74
CA GLN A 229 16.87 -34.72 29.82
C GLN A 229 17.03 -35.55 31.10
N ASP A 230 16.01 -36.35 31.45
CA ASP A 230 15.99 -37.19 32.65
C ASP A 230 16.78 -38.52 32.45
N SER A 231 17.28 -38.79 31.24
CA SER A 231 18.01 -40.02 30.90
C SER A 231 19.51 -39.92 31.27
N PRO A 232 20.09 -40.93 31.96
CA PRO A 232 21.50 -40.92 32.31
C PRO A 232 22.44 -40.99 31.11
N PHE A 233 21.94 -41.32 29.92
CA PHE A 233 22.72 -41.46 28.69
C PHE A 233 22.93 -40.15 27.92
N ILE A 234 22.22 -39.08 28.30
CA ILE A 234 22.24 -37.80 27.59
C ILE A 234 23.13 -36.79 28.32
N GLU A 235 24.07 -36.18 27.60
CA GLU A 235 24.90 -35.08 28.08
C GLU A 235 24.24 -33.72 27.79
N LYS A 236 23.53 -33.59 26.68
CA LYS A 236 22.77 -32.39 26.31
C LYS A 236 21.59 -32.76 25.40
N VAL A 237 20.45 -32.12 25.59
CA VAL A 237 19.35 -32.11 24.63
C VAL A 237 18.69 -30.73 24.57
N GLU A 238 18.38 -30.27 23.36
CA GLU A 238 17.71 -28.99 23.08
C GLU A 238 16.82 -29.09 21.83
N PRO A 239 15.77 -28.25 21.70
CA PRO A 239 14.98 -28.13 20.48
C PRO A 239 15.84 -27.68 19.29
N ASN A 240 15.49 -28.12 18.08
CA ASN A 240 16.13 -27.58 16.87
C ASN A 240 15.57 -26.18 16.54
N ILE A 241 16.23 -25.13 17.06
CA ILE A 241 15.84 -23.71 16.91
C ILE A 241 15.87 -23.27 15.44
N LEU A 242 14.84 -22.55 15.00
CA LEU A 242 14.78 -21.94 13.68
C LEU A 242 15.58 -20.65 13.65
N LEU A 243 16.74 -20.68 12.99
CA LEU A 243 17.48 -19.48 12.66
C LEU A 243 16.83 -18.78 11.45
N ARG A 244 16.46 -17.51 11.63
CA ARG A 244 16.02 -16.61 10.56
C ARG A 244 17.13 -15.62 10.23
N LEU A 245 17.19 -15.15 8.99
CA LEU A 245 17.93 -13.93 8.68
C LEU A 245 17.24 -12.76 9.40
N PRO A 246 17.99 -11.75 9.88
CA PRO A 246 17.40 -10.53 10.43
C PRO A 246 16.67 -9.80 9.30
N GLN A 247 15.35 -9.97 9.24
CA GLN A 247 14.49 -9.15 8.39
C GLN A 247 14.40 -7.76 9.01
N VAL A 248 14.72 -6.73 8.23
CA VAL A 248 14.36 -5.35 8.58
C VAL A 248 12.88 -5.22 8.26
N THR A 249 12.03 -5.66 9.19
CA THR A 249 10.61 -5.32 9.21
C THR A 249 10.50 -3.96 9.92
N PRO A 250 10.12 -2.88 9.23
CA PRO A 250 9.86 -1.59 9.87
C PRO A 250 8.72 -1.74 10.88
N ASP A 251 8.71 -0.90 11.91
CA ASP A 251 7.64 -0.88 12.93
C ASP A 251 6.49 0.07 12.56
N ASP A 252 6.55 0.63 11.35
CA ASP A 252 5.64 1.56 10.73
C ASP A 252 4.20 1.02 10.68
N LYS A 253 3.27 1.90 11.03
CA LYS A 253 1.86 1.55 11.28
C LYS A 253 1.18 0.87 10.08
N TYR A 254 1.54 1.27 8.87
CA TYR A 254 0.92 0.78 7.63
C TYR A 254 1.85 -0.13 6.80
N PHE A 255 2.98 -0.61 7.35
CA PHE A 255 3.92 -1.45 6.58
C PHE A 255 3.27 -2.71 5.99
N GLU A 256 2.39 -3.37 6.74
CA GLU A 256 1.65 -4.57 6.29
C GLU A 256 0.69 -4.29 5.10
N ASP A 257 0.27 -3.03 4.91
CA ASP A 257 -0.54 -2.61 3.75
C ASP A 257 0.33 -2.37 2.49
N GLN A 258 1.65 -2.28 2.62
CA GLN A 258 2.59 -1.97 1.53
C GLN A 258 3.01 -3.21 0.71
N TRP A 259 2.03 -3.91 0.13
CA TRP A 259 2.22 -5.13 -0.67
C TRP A 259 3.33 -5.01 -1.74
N ALA A 260 3.52 -3.82 -2.31
CA ALA A 260 4.48 -3.54 -3.37
C ALA A 260 5.93 -3.73 -2.93
N LEU A 261 6.26 -3.40 -1.66
CA LEU A 261 7.61 -3.56 -1.12
C LEU A 261 7.99 -5.04 -1.04
N GLN A 262 7.08 -5.87 -0.54
CA GLN A 262 7.21 -7.33 -0.50
C GLN A 262 7.37 -7.90 -1.92
N LYS A 263 6.53 -7.44 -2.87
CA LYS A 263 6.58 -7.88 -4.27
C LYS A 263 7.91 -7.55 -4.96
N MET A 264 8.57 -6.46 -4.57
CA MET A 264 9.87 -6.03 -5.10
C MET A 264 11.07 -6.56 -4.31
N MET A 265 10.88 -7.41 -3.28
CA MET A 265 11.93 -7.90 -2.38
C MET A 265 12.71 -6.74 -1.71
N VAL A 266 12.00 -5.67 -1.33
CA VAL A 266 12.59 -4.49 -0.68
C VAL A 266 13.00 -4.77 0.77
N PRO A 267 12.23 -5.50 1.60
CA PRO A 267 12.66 -5.85 2.96
C PRO A 267 13.95 -6.69 3.01
N GLU A 268 14.14 -7.60 2.04
CA GLU A 268 15.40 -8.32 1.89
C GLU A 268 16.53 -7.39 1.42
N ALA A 269 16.26 -6.42 0.55
CA ALA A 269 17.24 -5.42 0.12
C ALA A 269 17.73 -4.55 1.31
N TRP A 270 16.85 -4.23 2.26
CA TRP A 270 17.17 -3.49 3.47
C TRP A 270 18.14 -4.21 4.42
N THR A 271 18.30 -5.52 4.29
CA THR A 271 19.36 -6.27 5.00
C THR A 271 20.78 -5.92 4.50
N ILE A 272 20.89 -5.25 3.35
CA ILE A 272 22.15 -4.78 2.74
C ILE A 272 22.31 -3.27 2.95
N THR A 273 21.29 -2.47 2.64
CA THR A 273 21.22 -1.04 2.96
C THR A 273 19.78 -0.55 2.88
N THR A 274 19.43 0.40 3.75
CA THR A 274 18.14 1.10 3.78
C THR A 274 18.18 2.48 3.10
N GLY A 275 19.32 2.82 2.49
CA GLY A 275 19.63 4.16 1.99
C GLY A 275 20.73 4.84 2.80
N SER A 276 20.97 6.12 2.51
CA SER A 276 21.91 6.96 3.27
C SER A 276 21.55 8.43 3.06
N PRO A 277 21.63 9.30 4.09
CA PRO A 277 21.33 10.72 3.95
C PRO A 277 22.31 11.47 3.03
N SER A 278 23.40 10.82 2.61
CA SER A 278 24.30 11.30 1.53
C SER A 278 23.78 11.03 0.11
N ILE A 279 22.64 10.33 -0.02
CA ILE A 279 21.97 10.07 -1.30
C ILE A 279 20.73 10.96 -1.41
N VAL A 280 20.71 11.79 -2.44
CA VAL A 280 19.64 12.75 -2.73
C VAL A 280 18.90 12.33 -3.99
N VAL A 281 17.57 12.21 -3.89
CA VAL A 281 16.66 11.95 -5.00
C VAL A 281 15.91 13.24 -5.34
N GLY A 282 16.16 13.78 -6.53
CA GLY A 282 15.40 14.91 -7.08
C GLY A 282 14.00 14.45 -7.47
N VAL A 283 12.97 14.99 -6.82
CA VAL A 283 11.56 14.76 -7.19
C VAL A 283 11.11 15.99 -7.96
N LEU A 284 11.16 15.89 -9.30
CA LEU A 284 10.59 16.89 -10.20
C LEU A 284 9.09 16.61 -10.28
N ASP A 285 8.27 17.48 -9.70
CA ASP A 285 6.82 17.25 -9.59
C ASP A 285 6.05 18.54 -9.20
N THR A 286 4.94 18.43 -8.46
CA THR A 286 4.08 19.53 -7.99
C THR A 286 4.55 20.21 -6.70
N GLY A 287 5.63 19.75 -6.05
CA GLY A 287 6.12 20.25 -4.76
C GLY A 287 6.16 19.14 -3.69
N ILE A 288 6.24 19.51 -2.41
CA ILE A 288 6.15 18.56 -1.29
C ILE A 288 5.47 19.17 -0.04
N ASP A 289 4.66 18.38 0.67
CA ASP A 289 4.27 18.71 2.05
C ASP A 289 5.48 18.52 2.99
N ALA A 290 6.25 19.59 3.15
CA ALA A 290 7.45 19.61 3.99
C ALA A 290 7.17 19.33 5.48
N LYS A 291 5.90 19.42 5.91
CA LYS A 291 5.46 19.25 7.31
C LYS A 291 4.84 17.88 7.53
N HIS A 292 4.77 17.05 6.49
CA HIS A 292 4.29 15.68 6.58
C HIS A 292 5.13 14.90 7.60
N PRO A 293 4.55 14.31 8.67
CA PRO A 293 5.32 13.69 9.76
C PRO A 293 6.31 12.62 9.31
N ASP A 294 5.95 11.90 8.23
CA ASP A 294 6.72 10.81 7.62
C ASP A 294 7.84 11.29 6.67
N LEU A 295 7.89 12.59 6.33
CA LEU A 295 8.86 13.15 5.37
C LEU A 295 9.71 14.29 5.94
N ILE A 296 9.30 14.90 7.06
CA ILE A 296 9.92 16.11 7.61
C ILE A 296 11.44 15.98 7.90
N HIS A 297 11.93 14.77 8.20
CA HIS A 297 13.36 14.50 8.41
C HIS A 297 14.11 14.01 7.15
N ARG A 298 13.42 13.91 6.01
CA ARG A 298 13.88 13.27 4.77
C ARG A 298 14.02 14.27 3.61
N ILE A 299 13.83 15.56 3.86
CA ILE A 299 13.82 16.61 2.84
C ILE A 299 15.08 17.48 2.95
N VAL A 300 15.67 17.84 1.80
CA VAL A 300 16.68 18.90 1.67
C VAL A 300 16.09 20.12 0.95
N ASP A 301 16.82 21.23 0.92
CA ASP A 301 16.42 22.41 0.15
C ASP A 301 16.12 22.07 -1.31
N GLY A 302 15.10 22.74 -1.84
CA GLY A 302 14.59 22.56 -3.20
C GLY A 302 14.48 23.87 -3.96
N TYR A 303 13.66 23.84 -5.02
CA TYR A 303 13.35 25.04 -5.80
C TYR A 303 11.96 24.97 -6.44
N ASP A 304 11.28 26.11 -6.48
CA ASP A 304 10.06 26.32 -7.25
C ASP A 304 10.42 26.99 -8.58
N ILE A 305 10.43 26.21 -9.66
CA ILE A 305 10.70 26.73 -11.01
C ILE A 305 9.49 27.51 -11.53
N VAL A 306 8.27 27.08 -11.17
CA VAL A 306 7.00 27.68 -11.60
C VAL A 306 6.85 29.11 -11.05
N ASN A 307 7.22 29.33 -9.78
CA ASN A 307 7.15 30.64 -9.12
C ASN A 307 8.52 31.34 -8.99
N GLN A 308 9.60 30.72 -9.47
CA GLN A 308 10.98 31.22 -9.39
C GLN A 308 11.42 31.55 -7.95
N GLN A 309 11.19 30.61 -7.03
CA GLN A 309 11.40 30.77 -5.59
C GLN A 309 12.32 29.68 -5.03
N ALA A 310 13.38 30.07 -4.32
CA ALA A 310 14.27 29.14 -3.62
C ALA A 310 13.69 28.62 -2.30
N GLY A 311 14.14 27.43 -1.89
CA GLY A 311 13.67 26.74 -0.69
C GLY A 311 12.71 25.60 -1.02
N ILE A 312 12.13 24.97 0.00
CA ILE A 312 11.23 23.82 -0.20
C ILE A 312 9.88 24.32 -0.78
N PRO A 313 9.50 23.90 -2.00
CA PRO A 313 8.21 24.27 -2.59
C PRO A 313 7.07 23.48 -1.94
N GLU A 314 6.05 24.17 -1.43
CA GLU A 314 4.83 23.55 -0.90
C GLU A 314 4.06 22.85 -2.04
N ASP A 315 3.41 21.71 -1.73
CA ASP A 315 2.61 20.96 -2.69
C ASP A 315 1.16 21.43 -2.71
N ASP A 316 0.79 22.22 -3.74
CA ASP A 316 -0.56 22.74 -3.95
C ASP A 316 -1.49 21.76 -4.71
N GLN A 317 -0.98 20.59 -5.10
CA GLN A 317 -1.72 19.58 -5.87
C GLN A 317 -1.77 18.21 -5.16
N GLY A 318 -0.64 17.76 -4.62
CA GLY A 318 -0.48 16.56 -3.80
C GLY A 318 0.27 15.38 -4.43
N HIS A 319 0.60 15.43 -5.72
CA HIS A 319 1.25 14.33 -6.44
C HIS A 319 2.75 14.21 -6.10
N GLY A 320 3.48 15.31 -6.00
CA GLY A 320 4.89 15.31 -5.60
C GLY A 320 5.11 14.75 -4.19
N THR A 321 4.21 15.08 -3.26
CA THR A 321 4.17 14.49 -1.91
C THR A 321 4.04 12.96 -1.97
N GLN A 322 3.19 12.42 -2.85
CA GLN A 322 3.04 10.98 -3.02
C GLN A 322 4.31 10.31 -3.55
N MET A 323 4.97 10.94 -4.53
CA MET A 323 6.20 10.38 -5.10
C MET A 323 7.32 10.35 -4.06
N ALA A 324 7.44 11.41 -3.25
CA ALA A 324 8.39 11.48 -2.16
C ALA A 324 8.16 10.40 -1.07
N GLY A 325 6.91 10.16 -0.66
CA GLY A 325 6.56 9.11 0.30
C GLY A 325 6.99 7.72 -0.14
N ILE A 326 6.69 7.36 -1.40
CA ILE A 326 7.11 6.07 -1.99
C ILE A 326 8.63 5.93 -2.01
N ILE A 327 9.36 7.00 -2.35
CA ILE A 327 10.83 6.97 -2.46
C ILE A 327 11.49 6.88 -1.08
N ALA A 328 11.08 7.73 -0.14
CA ALA A 328 11.81 7.95 1.11
C ALA A 328 10.96 8.51 2.28
N SER A 329 9.71 8.09 2.47
CA SER A 329 9.13 8.18 3.82
C SER A 329 10.07 7.55 4.85
N GLU A 330 10.24 8.20 5.99
CA GLU A 330 11.08 7.75 7.10
C GLU A 330 10.53 6.45 7.70
N GLY A 331 11.30 5.38 7.62
CA GLY A 331 10.95 4.08 8.17
C GLY A 331 11.55 3.88 9.55
N GLN A 332 10.99 2.93 10.30
CA GLN A 332 11.37 2.61 11.68
C GLN A 332 11.08 3.75 12.68
N ASN A 333 10.03 4.54 12.41
CA ASN A 333 9.60 5.68 13.22
C ASN A 333 8.29 5.39 14.01
N GLY A 334 7.72 4.19 13.89
CA GLY A 334 6.46 3.79 14.52
C GLY A 334 5.18 4.49 14.02
N ILE A 335 5.25 5.30 12.97
CA ILE A 335 4.11 5.95 12.32
C ILE A 335 3.99 5.50 10.86
N GLY A 336 3.11 6.15 10.09
CA GLY A 336 3.14 6.15 8.62
C GLY A 336 3.47 4.85 7.90
N MET A 337 4.37 4.98 6.92
CA MET A 337 4.77 3.96 5.96
C MET A 337 6.27 4.07 5.67
N SER A 338 6.89 3.00 5.21
CA SER A 338 8.30 3.05 4.80
C SER A 338 8.44 3.42 3.33
N GLY A 339 9.29 4.39 3.01
CA GLY A 339 9.76 4.59 1.64
C GLY A 339 10.72 3.46 1.22
N VAL A 340 10.81 3.17 -0.08
CA VAL A 340 11.73 2.13 -0.61
C VAL A 340 13.17 2.37 -0.17
N SER A 341 13.59 3.62 -0.08
CA SER A 341 14.91 4.06 0.37
C SER A 341 14.82 4.99 1.58
N PHE A 342 14.18 4.51 2.66
CA PHE A 342 13.77 5.33 3.80
C PHE A 342 14.89 6.10 4.55
N ASN A 343 16.17 5.77 4.34
CA ASN A 343 17.29 6.57 4.87
C ASN A 343 17.90 7.59 3.88
N CYS A 344 17.42 7.66 2.64
CA CYS A 344 17.80 8.68 1.66
C CYS A 344 17.11 10.03 1.91
N MET A 345 17.53 11.06 1.17
CA MET A 345 16.91 12.39 1.17
C MET A 345 16.20 12.68 -0.16
N VAL A 346 15.17 13.53 -0.11
CA VAL A 346 14.42 14.06 -1.25
C VAL A 346 14.74 15.53 -1.46
N MET A 347 15.08 15.89 -2.69
CA MET A 347 15.16 17.27 -3.17
C MET A 347 13.89 17.59 -3.97
N PRO A 348 12.95 18.36 -3.41
CA PRO A 348 11.71 18.74 -4.10
C PRO A 348 11.98 19.85 -5.13
N VAL A 349 11.64 19.61 -6.40
CA VAL A 349 11.75 20.63 -7.46
C VAL A 349 10.38 20.77 -8.13
N LYS A 350 9.70 21.89 -7.88
CA LYS A 350 8.38 22.13 -8.42
C LYS A 350 8.50 22.61 -9.87
N VAL A 351 8.15 21.72 -10.80
CA VAL A 351 8.10 21.96 -12.26
C VAL A 351 6.68 21.85 -12.81
N LEU A 352 5.72 21.46 -11.98
CA LEU A 352 4.29 21.39 -12.28
C LEU A 352 3.51 22.36 -11.38
N ASP A 353 2.55 23.09 -11.96
CA ASP A 353 1.63 23.98 -11.26
C ASP A 353 0.59 23.21 -10.41
N GLY A 354 -0.28 23.94 -9.71
CA GLY A 354 -1.39 23.35 -8.93
C GLY A 354 -2.44 22.58 -9.75
N ASN A 355 -2.38 22.63 -11.09
CA ASN A 355 -3.18 21.79 -11.99
C ASN A 355 -2.43 20.53 -12.45
N GLY A 356 -1.20 20.29 -11.95
CA GLY A 356 -0.32 19.22 -12.42
C GLY A 356 0.27 19.47 -13.81
N THR A 357 0.33 20.73 -14.25
CA THR A 357 0.78 21.11 -15.61
C THR A 357 2.12 21.86 -15.54
N GLY A 358 3.07 21.49 -16.39
CA GLY A 358 4.34 22.18 -16.55
C GLY A 358 4.78 22.19 -18.01
N THR A 359 5.74 23.06 -18.35
CA THR A 359 6.28 23.15 -19.71
C THR A 359 7.60 22.39 -19.84
N ALA A 360 7.99 22.09 -21.07
CA ALA A 360 9.29 21.47 -21.34
C ALA A 360 10.48 22.39 -20.95
N ALA A 361 10.27 23.70 -20.80
CA ALA A 361 11.28 24.63 -20.30
C ALA A 361 11.44 24.50 -18.78
N ASP A 362 10.33 24.51 -18.03
CA ASP A 362 10.35 24.39 -16.57
C ASP A 362 10.96 23.05 -16.12
N VAL A 363 10.61 21.97 -16.82
CA VAL A 363 11.18 20.63 -16.56
C VAL A 363 12.67 20.60 -16.90
N ALA A 364 13.10 21.22 -17.99
CA ALA A 364 14.52 21.27 -18.38
C ALA A 364 15.34 22.08 -17.36
N GLU A 365 14.84 23.25 -16.94
CA GLU A 365 15.46 24.08 -15.91
C GLU A 365 15.53 23.33 -14.57
N GLY A 366 14.43 22.74 -14.11
CA GLY A 366 14.37 21.95 -12.88
C GLY A 366 15.30 20.73 -12.89
N LEU A 367 15.47 20.08 -14.05
CA LEU A 367 16.39 18.95 -14.19
C LEU A 367 17.86 19.40 -14.12
N THR A 368 18.20 20.52 -14.73
CA THR A 368 19.55 21.12 -14.58
C THR A 368 19.78 21.59 -13.14
N TYR A 369 18.79 22.21 -12.49
CA TYR A 369 18.85 22.61 -11.09
C TYR A 369 19.13 21.40 -10.18
N ALA A 370 18.31 20.34 -10.25
CA ALA A 370 18.46 19.16 -9.40
C ALA A 370 19.84 18.50 -9.58
N THR A 371 20.30 18.42 -10.83
CA THR A 371 21.62 17.90 -11.19
C THR A 371 22.74 18.70 -10.53
N ASP A 372 22.73 20.03 -10.69
CA ASP A 372 23.81 20.90 -10.22
C ASP A 372 23.80 21.09 -8.69
N HIS A 373 22.66 20.84 -8.03
CA HIS A 373 22.53 20.86 -6.57
C HIS A 373 22.71 19.48 -5.91
N GLY A 374 23.09 18.45 -6.69
CA GLY A 374 23.62 17.20 -6.15
C GLY A 374 22.64 16.01 -6.09
N ALA A 375 21.47 16.09 -6.74
CA ALA A 375 20.62 14.92 -6.92
C ALA A 375 21.37 13.83 -7.73
N GLN A 376 21.45 12.61 -7.20
CA GLN A 376 22.08 11.48 -7.89
C GLN A 376 21.06 10.60 -8.61
N VAL A 377 19.80 10.64 -8.19
CA VAL A 377 18.65 10.05 -8.88
C VAL A 377 17.64 11.16 -9.11
N VAL A 378 16.97 11.20 -10.26
CA VAL A 378 15.86 12.11 -10.54
C VAL A 378 14.64 11.32 -10.98
N ASN A 379 13.53 11.55 -10.28
CA ASN A 379 12.22 11.00 -10.56
C ASN A 379 11.36 12.02 -11.31
N MET A 380 10.83 11.64 -12.48
CA MET A 380 9.94 12.44 -13.32
C MET A 380 8.63 11.67 -13.55
N SER A 381 7.66 11.84 -12.65
CA SER A 381 6.41 11.06 -12.63
C SER A 381 5.29 11.66 -13.50
N PHE A 382 5.67 12.24 -14.63
CA PHE A 382 4.79 12.91 -15.60
C PHE A 382 5.27 12.63 -17.04
N GLY A 383 4.48 13.03 -18.04
CA GLY A 383 4.95 13.01 -19.43
C GLY A 383 3.96 13.57 -20.45
N SER A 384 4.42 13.70 -21.70
CA SER A 384 3.61 14.11 -22.85
C SER A 384 4.07 13.41 -24.13
N TYR A 385 3.22 13.41 -25.16
CA TYR A 385 3.57 12.87 -26.48
C TYR A 385 4.34 13.86 -27.38
N GLY A 386 4.76 15.01 -26.84
CA GLY A 386 5.57 16.01 -27.55
C GLY A 386 7.06 15.83 -27.28
N HIS A 387 7.86 15.66 -28.35
CA HIS A 387 9.32 15.73 -28.27
C HIS A 387 9.78 17.18 -28.10
N SER A 388 10.79 17.41 -27.27
CA SER A 388 11.42 18.73 -27.07
C SER A 388 12.93 18.57 -27.00
N GLU A 389 13.65 19.18 -27.95
CA GLU A 389 15.12 19.14 -27.96
C GLU A 389 15.72 19.73 -26.68
N MET A 390 15.16 20.83 -26.16
CA MET A 390 15.64 21.45 -24.91
C MET A 390 15.52 20.51 -23.70
N LEU A 391 14.45 19.71 -23.63
CA LEU A 391 14.28 18.74 -22.56
C LEU A 391 15.18 17.51 -22.76
N ASN A 392 15.39 17.09 -24.01
CA ASN A 392 16.38 16.06 -24.33
C ASN A 392 17.81 16.51 -23.96
N ASP A 393 18.18 17.75 -24.27
CA ASP A 393 19.48 18.35 -23.90
C ASP A 393 19.67 18.37 -22.38
N ALA A 394 18.63 18.70 -21.60
CA ALA A 394 18.66 18.62 -20.14
C ALA A 394 18.80 17.18 -19.61
N VAL A 395 18.14 16.20 -20.26
CA VAL A 395 18.33 14.77 -19.99
C VAL A 395 19.77 14.34 -20.26
N GLN A 396 20.36 14.76 -21.39
CA GLN A 396 21.75 14.45 -21.71
C GLN A 396 22.73 15.15 -20.74
N TYR A 397 22.44 16.39 -20.32
CA TYR A 397 23.23 17.16 -19.34
C TYR A 397 23.33 16.44 -17.99
N ALA A 398 22.20 15.95 -17.48
CA ALA A 398 22.10 15.22 -16.23
C ALA A 398 22.76 13.82 -16.33
N TYR A 399 22.51 13.10 -17.42
CA TYR A 399 23.13 11.80 -17.66
C TYR A 399 24.66 11.87 -17.76
N GLN A 400 25.20 12.89 -18.43
CA GLN A 400 26.65 13.13 -18.51
C GLN A 400 27.27 13.47 -17.13
N ARG A 401 26.47 13.95 -16.18
CA ARG A 401 26.84 14.18 -14.77
C ARG A 401 26.58 12.97 -13.87
N ASN A 402 26.36 11.79 -14.46
CA ASN A 402 26.22 10.52 -13.75
C ASN A 402 24.93 10.42 -12.89
N VAL A 403 23.91 11.22 -13.21
CA VAL A 403 22.57 11.17 -12.59
C VAL A 403 21.76 10.03 -13.20
N ILE A 404 21.03 9.29 -12.38
CA ILE A 404 20.07 8.26 -12.80
C ILE A 404 18.73 8.93 -13.06
N LEU A 405 18.18 8.80 -14.27
CA LEU A 405 16.92 9.43 -14.66
C LEU A 405 15.83 8.38 -14.77
N VAL A 406 14.73 8.51 -14.01
CA VAL A 406 13.62 7.56 -13.96
C VAL A 406 12.31 8.29 -14.24
N ALA A 407 11.47 7.73 -15.11
CA ALA A 407 10.20 8.35 -15.48
C ALA A 407 9.09 7.33 -15.76
N GLY A 408 7.84 7.73 -15.49
CA GLY A 408 6.67 6.89 -15.79
C GLY A 408 6.38 6.83 -17.29
N ALA A 409 6.10 5.64 -17.83
CA ALA A 409 5.84 5.44 -19.26
C ALA A 409 4.55 6.12 -19.78
N GLY A 410 3.61 6.49 -18.90
CA GLY A 410 2.33 7.12 -19.22
C GLY A 410 1.13 6.19 -19.03
N ASN A 411 -0.07 6.77 -19.11
CA ASN A 411 -1.30 6.18 -18.56
C ASN A 411 -2.46 6.10 -19.59
N ASP A 412 -2.16 6.00 -20.90
CA ASP A 412 -3.17 6.00 -21.99
C ASP A 412 -3.32 4.64 -22.71
N ASN A 413 -2.66 3.59 -22.23
CA ASN A 413 -2.60 2.26 -22.84
C ASN A 413 -2.15 2.27 -24.32
N THR A 414 -1.05 2.95 -24.61
CA THR A 414 -0.46 3.05 -25.95
C THR A 414 1.01 2.64 -25.97
N ASP A 415 1.52 2.31 -27.17
CA ASP A 415 2.94 2.12 -27.48
C ASP A 415 3.63 3.39 -27.98
N LEU A 416 2.90 4.51 -28.11
CA LEU A 416 3.46 5.81 -28.48
C LEU A 416 4.48 6.29 -27.43
N PRO A 417 5.65 6.80 -27.86
CA PRO A 417 6.66 7.28 -26.93
C PRO A 417 6.19 8.54 -26.20
N ALA A 418 6.09 8.44 -24.87
CA ALA A 418 5.84 9.57 -23.98
C ALA A 418 7.17 10.09 -23.40
N TYR A 419 7.37 11.40 -23.44
CA TYR A 419 8.58 12.08 -22.96
C TYR A 419 8.33 12.74 -21.60
N PRO A 420 9.28 12.67 -20.64
CA PRO A 420 10.68 12.32 -20.84
C PRO A 420 11.03 10.83 -20.86
N ALA A 421 10.11 9.93 -20.49
CA ALA A 421 10.40 8.50 -20.35
C ALA A 421 11.02 7.85 -21.60
N ALA A 422 10.55 8.20 -22.80
CA ALA A 422 11.04 7.65 -24.06
C ALA A 422 12.33 8.31 -24.60
N TYR A 423 12.94 9.29 -23.91
CA TYR A 423 14.26 9.77 -24.30
C TYR A 423 15.33 8.69 -24.08
N PRO A 424 16.35 8.60 -24.96
CA PRO A 424 17.57 7.87 -24.64
C PRO A 424 18.13 8.35 -23.30
N ASN A 425 18.63 7.41 -22.50
CA ASN A 425 19.21 7.63 -21.18
C ASN A 425 18.21 7.92 -20.04
N VAL A 426 16.90 7.72 -20.26
CA VAL A 426 15.87 7.69 -19.20
C VAL A 426 15.36 6.25 -19.00
N LEU A 427 15.27 5.83 -17.75
CA LEU A 427 14.61 4.59 -17.33
C LEU A 427 13.09 4.78 -17.37
N ALA A 428 12.47 4.43 -18.49
CA ALA A 428 11.01 4.36 -18.60
C ALA A 428 10.45 3.19 -17.77
N VAL A 429 9.51 3.47 -16.87
CA VAL A 429 8.89 2.47 -15.99
C VAL A 429 7.41 2.31 -16.29
N THR A 430 6.98 1.07 -16.56
CA THR A 430 5.57 0.72 -16.70
C THR A 430 5.00 0.12 -15.39
N ALA A 431 3.67 0.11 -15.25
CA ALA A 431 3.00 -0.26 -14.01
C ALA A 431 2.39 -1.67 -14.04
N THR A 432 2.61 -2.44 -12.97
CA THR A 432 1.95 -3.73 -12.71
C THR A 432 0.99 -3.65 -11.53
N GLY A 433 0.01 -4.55 -11.51
CA GLY A 433 -0.78 -4.85 -10.33
C GLY A 433 -0.20 -5.97 -9.46
N PRO A 434 -0.93 -6.40 -8.41
CA PRO A 434 -0.43 -7.36 -7.42
C PRO A 434 -0.16 -8.77 -7.97
N GLN A 435 -0.79 -9.14 -9.09
CA GLN A 435 -0.63 -10.44 -9.75
C GLN A 435 0.41 -10.41 -10.88
N ASP A 436 1.26 -9.36 -10.95
CA ASP A 436 2.19 -9.09 -12.06
C ASP A 436 1.53 -8.84 -13.41
N GLU A 437 0.22 -8.59 -13.42
CA GLU A 437 -0.50 -8.15 -14.60
C GLU A 437 -0.11 -6.71 -14.94
N LYS A 438 0.09 -6.41 -16.23
CA LYS A 438 0.21 -5.03 -16.70
C LYS A 438 -1.06 -4.27 -16.31
N TRP A 439 -0.92 -3.13 -15.64
CA TRP A 439 -2.05 -2.26 -15.35
C TRP A 439 -2.74 -1.84 -16.67
N PRO A 440 -4.08 -1.98 -16.81
CA PRO A 440 -4.74 -1.79 -18.10
C PRO A 440 -4.48 -0.44 -18.76
N ALA A 441 -4.29 0.64 -18.00
CA ALA A 441 -3.98 1.97 -18.52
C ALA A 441 -2.48 2.24 -18.74
N ALA A 442 -1.57 1.42 -18.23
CA ALA A 442 -0.13 1.66 -18.41
C ALA A 442 0.27 1.69 -19.90
N ASN A 443 1.12 2.61 -20.29
CA ASN A 443 1.78 2.57 -21.59
C ASN A 443 2.80 1.44 -21.66
N PHE A 444 3.09 1.05 -22.88
CA PHE A 444 3.98 -0.05 -23.22
C PHE A 444 4.84 0.35 -24.44
N GLY A 445 5.59 -0.57 -25.02
CA GLY A 445 6.43 -0.33 -26.20
C GLY A 445 7.91 -0.59 -25.96
N SER A 446 8.71 -0.50 -27.03
CA SER A 446 10.15 -0.81 -27.01
C SER A 446 10.99 0.09 -26.09
N HIS A 447 10.46 1.26 -25.73
CA HIS A 447 11.11 2.24 -24.86
C HIS A 447 11.03 1.89 -23.36
N VAL A 448 10.08 1.04 -22.92
CA VAL A 448 9.92 0.65 -21.50
C VAL A 448 11.16 -0.08 -21.01
N ALA A 449 11.88 0.46 -20.03
CA ALA A 449 13.09 -0.17 -19.49
C ALA A 449 12.74 -1.36 -18.58
N VAL A 450 11.86 -1.14 -17.60
CA VAL A 450 11.42 -2.12 -16.59
C VAL A 450 9.96 -1.89 -16.21
N ALA A 451 9.37 -2.84 -15.47
CA ALA A 451 8.08 -2.69 -14.82
C ALA A 451 8.22 -2.60 -13.29
N ALA A 452 7.25 -1.99 -12.61
CA ALA A 452 7.15 -2.02 -11.15
C ALA A 452 5.67 -1.93 -10.70
N PRO A 453 5.36 -2.35 -9.45
CA PRO A 453 4.07 -2.09 -8.82
C PRO A 453 3.61 -0.63 -8.97
N GLY A 454 2.43 -0.44 -9.55
CA GLY A 454 1.84 0.88 -9.78
C GLY A 454 0.32 0.92 -9.59
N VAL A 455 -0.29 -0.09 -8.97
CA VAL A 455 -1.74 -0.16 -8.70
C VAL A 455 -2.00 -0.27 -7.21
N SER A 456 -2.91 0.56 -6.68
CA SER A 456 -3.23 0.62 -5.25
C SER A 456 -1.97 0.67 -4.38
N ILE A 457 -1.11 1.64 -4.64
CA ILE A 457 0.14 1.87 -3.91
C ILE A 457 -0.15 2.82 -2.74
N LEU A 458 0.04 2.34 -1.51
CA LEU A 458 -0.02 3.20 -0.33
C LEU A 458 1.07 4.26 -0.43
N THR A 459 0.69 5.51 -0.17
CA THR A 459 1.56 6.67 -0.23
C THR A 459 1.09 7.78 0.72
N THR A 460 1.98 8.71 1.04
CA THR A 460 1.71 9.94 1.79
C THR A 460 0.78 10.89 1.02
N ALA A 461 0.11 11.78 1.74
CA ALA A 461 -0.80 12.79 1.19
C ALA A 461 -0.67 14.10 1.96
N VAL A 462 -0.88 15.22 1.26
CA VAL A 462 -0.79 16.57 1.84
C VAL A 462 -1.63 16.73 3.12
N ASN A 463 -1.13 17.53 4.05
CA ASN A 463 -1.64 17.72 5.41
C ASN A 463 -1.42 16.51 6.33
N GLY A 464 -0.31 15.79 6.15
CA GLY A 464 0.06 14.64 7.01
C GLY A 464 -0.82 13.39 6.86
N GLY A 465 -1.49 13.22 5.72
CA GLY A 465 -2.42 12.12 5.45
C GLY A 465 -1.79 10.95 4.69
N TYR A 466 -2.59 9.92 4.40
CA TYR A 466 -2.17 8.80 3.54
C TYR A 466 -3.28 8.45 2.56
N LEU A 467 -2.93 7.94 1.38
CA LEU A 467 -3.87 7.51 0.35
C LEU A 467 -3.33 6.34 -0.46
N TYR A 468 -4.19 5.74 -1.27
CA TYR A 468 -3.78 4.76 -2.28
C TYR A 468 -3.79 5.40 -3.67
N GLY A 469 -2.62 5.46 -4.31
CA GLY A 469 -2.45 5.98 -5.67
C GLY A 469 -2.33 4.88 -6.71
N THR A 470 -2.45 5.23 -7.99
CA THR A 470 -2.29 4.30 -9.12
C THR A 470 -1.79 5.04 -10.37
N GLY A 471 -0.74 4.52 -11.01
CA GLY A 471 -0.13 5.11 -12.20
C GLY A 471 1.26 4.56 -12.50
N THR A 472 1.78 4.84 -13.71
CA THR A 472 3.22 4.65 -13.97
C THR A 472 4.09 5.59 -13.14
N SER A 473 3.50 6.69 -12.63
CA SER A 473 4.07 7.59 -11.63
C SER A 473 4.53 6.86 -10.37
N HIS A 474 3.63 6.09 -9.74
CA HIS A 474 3.91 5.32 -8.52
C HIS A 474 4.93 4.21 -8.78
N ALA A 475 4.89 3.59 -9.97
CA ALA A 475 5.88 2.60 -10.41
C ALA A 475 7.28 3.23 -10.62
N ALA A 476 7.37 4.43 -11.20
CA ALA A 476 8.62 5.17 -11.36
C ALA A 476 9.22 5.54 -10.00
N ALA A 477 8.41 6.02 -9.06
CA ALA A 477 8.85 6.32 -7.69
C ALA A 477 9.42 5.09 -6.97
N MET A 478 8.80 3.91 -7.14
CA MET A 478 9.34 2.64 -6.62
C MET A 478 10.75 2.34 -7.18
N VAL A 479 10.94 2.48 -8.50
CA VAL A 479 12.24 2.24 -9.16
C VAL A 479 13.28 3.29 -8.76
N SER A 480 12.89 4.57 -8.62
CA SER A 480 13.74 5.65 -8.11
C SER A 480 14.30 5.33 -6.72
N GLY A 481 13.48 4.76 -5.84
CA GLY A 481 13.93 4.26 -4.54
C GLY A 481 14.95 3.12 -4.64
N VAL A 482 14.75 2.14 -5.54
CA VAL A 482 15.74 1.05 -5.75
C VAL A 482 17.04 1.60 -6.34
N ALA A 483 16.99 2.58 -7.25
CA ALA A 483 18.17 3.26 -7.76
C ALA A 483 18.94 3.98 -6.64
N ALA A 484 18.23 4.62 -5.71
CA ALA A 484 18.83 5.26 -4.53
C ALA A 484 19.46 4.24 -3.57
N LEU A 485 18.83 3.09 -3.33
CA LEU A 485 19.43 1.98 -2.57
C LEU A 485 20.73 1.45 -3.22
N LEU A 486 20.75 1.30 -4.55
CA LEU A 486 21.96 0.90 -5.29
C LEU A 486 23.09 1.95 -5.16
N LYS A 487 22.74 3.24 -5.21
CA LYS A 487 23.70 4.34 -5.03
C LYS A 487 24.20 4.45 -3.59
N ALA A 488 23.36 4.13 -2.59
CA ALA A 488 23.75 4.03 -1.19
C ALA A 488 24.69 2.84 -0.93
N LYS A 489 24.41 1.67 -1.54
CA LYS A 489 25.29 0.48 -1.49
C LYS A 489 26.68 0.79 -2.03
N ASN A 490 26.79 1.54 -3.13
CA ASN A 490 28.07 1.99 -3.67
C ASN A 490 27.95 3.34 -4.39
N THR A 491 28.46 4.40 -3.75
CA THR A 491 28.42 5.76 -4.29
C THR A 491 29.19 5.92 -5.61
N GLN A 492 30.13 5.02 -5.90
CA GLN A 492 30.92 5.01 -7.14
C GLN A 492 30.20 4.37 -8.32
N TYR A 493 29.06 3.69 -8.12
CA TYR A 493 28.29 3.15 -9.24
C TYR A 493 27.83 4.27 -10.18
N THR A 494 28.04 4.07 -11.48
CA THR A 494 27.56 4.98 -12.51
C THR A 494 26.08 4.77 -12.81
N ASN A 495 25.46 5.76 -13.44
CA ASN A 495 24.09 5.63 -13.93
C ASN A 495 23.93 4.48 -14.92
N VAL A 496 24.89 4.27 -15.83
CA VAL A 496 24.97 3.09 -16.72
C VAL A 496 24.97 1.78 -15.93
N GLN A 497 25.72 1.70 -14.84
CA GLN A 497 25.81 0.50 -14.01
C GLN A 497 24.51 0.26 -13.24
N ILE A 498 23.86 1.31 -12.73
CA ILE A 498 22.60 1.21 -12.00
C ILE A 498 21.43 0.85 -12.94
N ASP A 499 21.33 1.48 -14.10
CA ASP A 499 20.40 1.12 -15.18
C ASP A 499 20.56 -0.37 -15.56
N LYS A 500 21.78 -0.79 -15.88
CA LYS A 500 22.08 -2.19 -16.20
C LYS A 500 21.70 -3.14 -15.05
N LEU A 501 21.99 -2.78 -13.79
CA LEU A 501 21.61 -3.60 -12.63
C LEU A 501 20.09 -3.75 -12.54
N LEU A 502 19.34 -2.64 -12.59
CA LEU A 502 17.87 -2.63 -12.52
C LEU A 502 17.23 -3.50 -13.62
N GLN A 503 17.74 -3.44 -14.85
CA GLN A 503 17.26 -4.27 -15.95
C GLN A 503 17.70 -5.74 -15.83
N THR A 504 18.98 -6.01 -15.54
CA THR A 504 19.50 -7.41 -15.54
C THR A 504 19.12 -8.21 -14.29
N SER A 505 18.76 -7.54 -13.19
CA SER A 505 18.29 -8.19 -11.96
C SER A 505 16.76 -8.32 -11.88
N ALA A 506 16.01 -7.84 -12.87
CA ALA A 506 14.55 -7.89 -12.88
C ALA A 506 14.01 -9.34 -12.90
N ASP A 507 12.82 -9.52 -12.34
CA ASP A 507 12.03 -10.74 -12.48
C ASP A 507 11.32 -10.73 -13.84
N ASP A 508 11.75 -11.60 -14.75
CA ASP A 508 11.28 -11.71 -16.13
C ASP A 508 9.75 -11.96 -16.16
N LEU A 509 9.00 -11.09 -16.88
CA LEU A 509 7.54 -11.12 -16.98
C LEU A 509 7.11 -11.12 -18.44
N GLY A 510 6.01 -11.80 -18.76
CA GLY A 510 5.44 -11.82 -20.10
C GLY A 510 6.16 -12.81 -21.02
N ALA A 511 6.71 -12.33 -22.12
CA ALA A 511 7.57 -13.14 -22.98
C ALA A 511 8.96 -13.32 -22.34
N LYS A 512 9.68 -14.39 -22.69
CA LYS A 512 11.00 -14.65 -22.10
C LYS A 512 12.03 -13.60 -22.55
N GLY A 513 12.62 -12.89 -21.60
CA GLY A 513 13.55 -11.80 -21.83
C GLY A 513 12.83 -10.52 -22.25
N ARG A 514 13.61 -9.47 -22.53
CA ARG A 514 13.08 -8.11 -22.74
C ARG A 514 11.94 -8.06 -23.77
N ASP A 515 10.75 -7.65 -23.32
CA ASP A 515 9.55 -7.49 -24.15
C ASP A 515 9.00 -6.06 -24.12
N SER A 516 8.00 -5.77 -24.97
CA SER A 516 7.39 -4.45 -25.05
C SER A 516 6.40 -4.16 -23.92
N THR A 517 5.97 -5.16 -23.15
CA THR A 517 4.90 -5.06 -22.15
C THR A 517 5.46 -4.73 -20.77
N PHE A 518 6.61 -5.32 -20.41
CA PHE A 518 7.24 -5.19 -19.10
C PHE A 518 8.70 -4.71 -19.16
N GLY A 519 9.23 -4.42 -20.35
CA GLY A 519 10.65 -4.14 -20.52
C GLY A 519 11.48 -5.38 -20.16
N ALA A 520 12.47 -5.24 -19.29
CA ALA A 520 13.25 -6.38 -18.78
C ALA A 520 12.53 -7.21 -17.68
N GLY A 521 11.30 -6.86 -17.30
CA GLY A 521 10.54 -7.50 -16.23
C GLY A 521 10.33 -6.59 -15.02
N ARG A 522 9.81 -7.15 -13.91
CA ARG A 522 9.57 -6.39 -12.67
C ARG A 522 10.88 -6.11 -11.93
N ALA A 523 11.12 -4.86 -11.56
CA ALA A 523 12.27 -4.48 -10.74
C ALA A 523 12.27 -5.25 -9.40
N ASN A 524 13.42 -5.83 -9.05
CA ASN A 524 13.63 -6.63 -7.84
C ASN A 524 14.84 -6.07 -7.07
N ALA A 525 14.57 -5.43 -5.93
CA ALA A 525 15.55 -4.67 -5.17
C ALA A 525 16.65 -5.57 -4.58
N TYR A 526 16.28 -6.70 -3.97
CA TYR A 526 17.28 -7.62 -3.40
C TYR A 526 18.18 -8.24 -4.46
N ARG A 527 17.64 -8.66 -5.60
CA ARG A 527 18.45 -9.15 -6.74
C ARG A 527 19.35 -8.04 -7.29
N ALA A 528 18.88 -6.79 -7.35
CA ALA A 528 19.70 -5.66 -7.79
C ALA A 528 20.89 -5.42 -6.84
N LEU A 529 20.62 -5.36 -5.53
CA LEU A 529 21.65 -5.09 -4.52
C LEU A 529 22.61 -6.26 -4.31
N THR A 530 22.21 -7.51 -4.56
CA THR A 530 23.11 -8.67 -4.51
C THR A 530 23.92 -8.88 -5.79
N SER A 531 23.51 -8.28 -6.90
CA SER A 531 24.22 -8.36 -8.19
C SER A 531 25.45 -7.43 -8.25
N SER A 532 26.28 -7.66 -9.28
CA SER A 532 27.40 -6.81 -9.68
C SER A 532 27.21 -6.37 -11.14
N PRO A 533 27.54 -5.11 -11.48
CA PRO A 533 27.26 -4.53 -12.79
C PRO A 533 28.18 -5.01 -13.91
#